data_AF-A0A9E3XX14-F1
#
_entry.id   AF-A0A9E3XX14-F1
#
_cell.length_a   1.000
_cell.length_b   1.000
_cell.length_c   1.000
_cell.angle_alpha   90.00
_cell.angle_beta   90.00
_cell.angle_gamma   90.00
#
_symmetry.space_group_name_H-M   'P 1'
#
loop_
_entity.id
_entity.type
_entity.pdbx_description
1 polymer ?
#
loop_
_entity_poly.entity_id
_entity_poly.type
_entity_poly.pdbx_seq_one_letter_code
_entity_poly.pdbx_strand_id
1 'polypeptide(L)'
;MASPEAGGIITDVIGAASTVQLTDVRRFTTPWEGPASLQLRDGHTHIAGTYDTHQRIIGVTADTANARIVTDWFTDRQAGLDTVIVADTNAEAGELAALAQTLLRDAGLVQAGVVELMDHNLAGIGDIIQTRRNDADLIASDGRRVANRDTWRVLSAGPDGVIAQRANSSAATVEFPLRYLAHHAQLAYAGTIHAVQGRTVDGCRALITPTTGASALYVGMTRGRHTNTAYCHTDGHDHHEHGTGHLDPTAAFQAAMRRDDREHSARSTLRDTLNKESSIATLQMQLAETARLAASETWHSWANHHLKPHQLARIGNDPDRGRIIEALATLVGRADLGRSLTTATAEVDWRHDDLARRVAGAIYDYRDRQGTAAQPHVLDPDRSWRPLVDASLLERHVVELHDAIQERSRMLSAGAAAALPPWWPTGVPHDVDLAGDIAVYRDTWGLTDEADALGDTPADTAGRRLSEWTVLRRRLMEVVDHSLADDHALNFAEALSTLRTWNSERAASAAVGHRPPQMEHDLAASWGAEP
;
A
#
# COMPACT_ATOMS: atom_id res chain seq x y z
N MET A 1 9.94 -0.21 12.29
CA MET A 1 10.95 0.88 12.37
C MET A 1 12.33 0.28 12.28
N ALA A 2 13.17 0.86 11.41
CA ALA A 2 14.57 0.47 11.25
C ALA A 2 15.42 0.95 12.44
N SER A 3 16.55 0.27 12.63
CA SER A 3 17.58 0.64 13.60
C SER A 3 18.23 1.97 13.20
N PRO A 4 18.65 2.84 14.15
CA PRO A 4 19.39 4.07 13.84
C PRO A 4 20.78 3.83 13.20
N GLU A 5 21.25 2.59 13.14
CA GLU A 5 22.33 2.14 12.26
C GLU A 5 21.74 1.26 11.16
N ALA A 6 22.17 1.42 9.90
CA ALA A 6 21.81 0.65 8.69
C ALA A 6 20.85 -0.52 8.97
N GLY A 7 19.57 -0.19 9.17
CA GLY A 7 18.59 -1.08 9.77
C GLY A 7 17.79 -1.85 8.72
N GLY A 8 17.35 -3.07 9.07
CA GLY A 8 16.50 -3.89 8.19
C GLY A 8 16.65 -5.41 8.38
N ILE A 9 17.71 -5.86 9.05
CA ILE A 9 17.98 -7.29 9.31
C ILE A 9 16.80 -8.00 9.99
N ILE A 10 16.08 -7.35 10.90
CA ILE A 10 14.94 -7.98 11.59
C ILE A 10 13.79 -8.25 10.60
N THR A 11 13.50 -7.31 9.69
CA THR A 11 12.53 -7.51 8.61
C THR A 11 12.98 -8.63 7.66
N ASP A 12 14.28 -8.67 7.33
CA ASP A 12 14.86 -9.72 6.48
C ASP A 12 14.81 -11.12 7.14
N VAL A 13 14.98 -11.21 8.46
CA VAL A 13 14.89 -12.47 9.24
C VAL A 13 13.44 -12.93 9.36
N ILE A 14 12.48 -12.01 9.51
CA ILE A 14 11.04 -12.34 9.49
C ILE A 14 10.63 -12.99 8.17
N GLY A 15 11.19 -12.52 7.04
CA GLY A 15 10.91 -13.08 5.71
C GLY A 15 11.72 -14.33 5.32
N ALA A 16 12.71 -14.77 6.12
CA ALA A 16 13.62 -15.86 5.77
C ALA A 16 13.64 -17.04 6.77
N ALA A 17 13.05 -16.89 7.95
CA ALA A 17 13.01 -17.94 8.98
C ALA A 17 11.58 -18.14 9.53
N SER A 18 11.32 -19.31 10.12
CA SER A 18 10.10 -19.53 10.91
C SER A 18 10.07 -18.55 12.08
N THR A 19 9.24 -17.52 11.97
CA THR A 19 9.11 -16.49 12.99
C THR A 19 7.78 -16.61 13.71
N VAL A 20 7.82 -16.43 15.04
CA VAL A 20 6.62 -16.34 15.87
C VAL A 20 6.30 -14.86 16.04
N GLN A 21 5.23 -14.40 15.41
CA GLN A 21 4.70 -13.05 15.63
C GLN A 21 3.69 -13.08 16.78
N LEU A 22 3.93 -12.25 17.79
CA LEU A 22 2.97 -12.02 18.86
C LEU A 22 1.90 -11.04 18.33
N THR A 23 0.65 -11.50 18.27
CA THR A 23 -0.50 -10.73 17.76
C THR A 23 -1.21 -9.92 18.85
N ASP A 24 -1.00 -10.26 20.12
CA ASP A 24 -1.69 -9.62 21.26
C ASP A 24 -1.05 -8.31 21.69
N VAL A 25 -1.80 -7.21 21.53
CA VAL A 25 -1.40 -5.89 22.05
C VAL A 25 -1.95 -5.68 23.46
N ARG A 26 -1.09 -5.82 24.47
CA ARG A 26 -1.47 -5.72 25.91
C ARG A 26 -1.45 -4.29 26.48
N ARG A 27 -0.98 -3.30 25.72
CA ARG A 27 -0.64 -1.96 26.27
C ARG A 27 -1.81 -0.97 26.34
N PHE A 28 -2.84 -1.12 25.52
CA PHE A 28 -3.95 -0.17 25.45
C PHE A 28 -5.00 -0.43 26.52
N THR A 29 -5.58 0.63 27.09
CA THR A 29 -6.71 0.50 28.02
C THR A 29 -8.07 0.52 27.32
N THR A 30 -8.14 1.03 26.10
CA THR A 30 -9.35 1.03 25.28
C THR A 30 -9.39 -0.24 24.41
N PRO A 31 -10.50 -1.00 24.40
CA PRO A 31 -10.58 -2.27 23.67
C PRO A 31 -10.37 -2.15 22.16
N TRP A 32 -10.66 -0.98 21.58
CA TRP A 32 -10.64 -0.75 20.13
C TRP A 32 -9.26 -0.35 19.60
N GLU A 33 -8.41 0.33 20.40
CA GLU A 33 -7.12 0.86 19.92
C GLU A 33 -6.12 -0.26 19.59
N GLY A 34 -6.20 -1.40 20.29
CA GLY A 34 -5.36 -2.57 19.99
C GLY A 34 -5.56 -3.10 18.58
N PRO A 35 -6.76 -3.60 18.22
CA PRO A 35 -7.07 -4.04 16.86
C PRO A 35 -6.84 -2.95 15.81
N ALA A 36 -7.24 -1.70 16.09
CA ALA A 36 -7.05 -0.59 15.17
C ALA A 36 -5.57 -0.30 14.89
N SER A 37 -4.71 -0.39 15.91
CA SER A 37 -3.27 -0.18 15.73
C SER A 37 -2.62 -1.25 14.84
N LEU A 38 -3.10 -2.50 14.89
CA LEU A 38 -2.60 -3.56 14.01
C LEU A 38 -2.98 -3.26 12.56
N GLN A 39 -4.23 -2.87 12.31
CA GLN A 39 -4.66 -2.48 10.97
C GLN A 39 -3.92 -1.24 10.45
N LEU A 40 -3.64 -0.27 11.33
CA LEU A 40 -2.81 0.91 11.02
C LEU A 40 -1.39 0.51 10.63
N ARG A 41 -0.76 -0.42 11.37
CA ARG A 41 0.58 -0.96 11.08
C ARG A 41 0.65 -1.60 9.69
N ASP A 42 -0.40 -2.33 9.37
CA ASP A 42 -0.51 -3.12 8.14
C ASP A 42 -0.97 -2.25 6.95
N GLY A 43 -1.25 -0.95 7.17
CA GLY A 43 -1.53 0.03 6.11
C GLY A 43 -2.99 0.10 5.65
N HIS A 44 -3.92 -0.52 6.37
CA HIS A 44 -5.35 -0.56 6.01
C HIS A 44 -6.02 0.82 6.18
N THR A 45 -6.09 1.63 5.12
CA THR A 45 -6.52 3.04 5.18
C THR A 45 -7.95 3.27 5.69
N HIS A 46 -8.82 2.26 5.62
CA HIS A 46 -10.18 2.36 6.15
C HIS A 46 -10.21 2.56 7.68
N ILE A 47 -9.13 2.18 8.40
CA ILE A 47 -9.06 2.35 9.85
C ILE A 47 -9.09 3.82 10.29
N ALA A 48 -8.75 4.75 9.40
CA ALA A 48 -8.86 6.18 9.66
C ALA A 48 -10.27 6.58 10.12
N GLY A 49 -11.33 5.96 9.57
CA GLY A 49 -12.71 6.19 10.00
C GLY A 49 -13.00 5.73 11.45
N THR A 50 -12.30 4.69 11.92
CA THR A 50 -12.40 4.25 13.33
C THR A 50 -11.73 5.28 14.25
N TYR A 51 -10.54 5.75 13.89
CA TYR A 51 -9.87 6.80 14.65
C TYR A 51 -10.68 8.10 14.68
N ASP A 52 -11.31 8.49 13.56
CA ASP A 52 -12.20 9.65 13.48
C ASP A 52 -13.47 9.50 14.35
N THR A 53 -14.13 8.34 14.28
CA THR A 53 -15.30 8.02 15.12
C THR A 53 -14.99 8.14 16.62
N HIS A 54 -13.76 7.76 17.02
CA HIS A 54 -13.28 7.89 18.39
C HIS A 54 -12.62 9.24 18.69
N GLN A 55 -12.75 10.24 17.82
CA GLN A 55 -12.24 11.60 17.99
C GLN A 55 -10.72 11.63 18.23
N ARG A 56 -9.99 10.75 17.55
CA ARG A 56 -8.52 10.66 17.58
C ARG A 56 -7.86 11.38 16.41
N ILE A 57 -8.63 11.91 15.47
CA ILE A 57 -8.14 12.74 14.36
C ILE A 57 -8.67 14.15 14.56
N ILE A 58 -7.77 15.14 14.60
CA ILE A 58 -8.10 16.54 14.73
C ILE A 58 -7.50 17.28 13.52
N GLY A 59 -8.34 17.98 12.78
CA GLY A 59 -7.91 18.87 11.70
C GLY A 59 -7.28 20.14 12.23
N VAL A 60 -6.10 20.47 11.73
CA VAL A 60 -5.42 21.74 12.02
C VAL A 60 -4.83 22.32 10.74
N THR A 61 -4.58 23.61 10.73
CA THR A 61 -3.73 24.28 9.73
C THR A 61 -2.35 24.49 10.31
N ALA A 62 -1.36 24.78 9.47
CA ALA A 62 -0.01 25.12 9.94
C ALA A 62 -0.02 26.23 11.01
N ASP A 63 -0.88 27.24 10.85
CA ASP A 63 -1.00 28.36 11.79
C ASP A 63 -1.66 28.00 13.13
N THR A 64 -2.50 26.97 13.16
CA THR A 64 -3.30 26.62 14.36
C THR A 64 -2.81 25.37 15.08
N ALA A 65 -2.01 24.54 14.41
CA ALA A 65 -1.55 23.25 14.91
C ALA A 65 -0.84 23.35 16.26
N ASN A 66 0.19 24.20 16.35
CA ASN A 66 1.02 24.34 17.54
C ASN A 66 0.24 24.82 18.77
N ALA A 67 -0.62 25.83 18.61
CA ALA A 67 -1.43 26.34 19.70
C ALA A 67 -2.43 25.28 20.19
N ARG A 68 -3.06 24.56 19.26
CA ARG A 68 -4.08 23.55 19.58
C ARG A 68 -3.48 22.35 20.30
N ILE A 69 -2.40 21.77 19.76
CA ILE A 69 -1.78 20.56 20.32
C ILE A 69 -1.23 20.81 21.74
N VAL A 70 -0.63 21.98 21.96
CA VAL A 70 -0.07 22.36 23.26
C VAL A 70 -1.17 22.65 24.30
N THR A 71 -2.28 23.27 23.88
CA THR A 71 -3.44 23.49 24.76
C THR A 71 -4.06 22.17 25.24
N ASP A 72 -4.26 21.23 24.31
CA ASP A 72 -4.84 19.95 24.67
C ASP A 72 -3.86 19.11 25.50
N TRP A 73 -2.55 19.19 25.22
CA TRP A 73 -1.50 18.60 26.08
C TRP A 73 -1.54 19.16 27.50
N PHE A 74 -1.68 20.48 27.65
CA PHE A 74 -1.76 21.12 28.96
C PHE A 74 -3.02 20.69 29.72
N THR A 75 -4.12 20.44 29.01
CA THR A 75 -5.35 19.88 29.58
C THR A 75 -5.12 18.47 30.15
N ASP A 76 -4.42 17.59 29.41
CA ASP A 76 -4.06 16.26 29.92
C ASP A 76 -3.22 16.34 31.19
N ARG A 77 -2.26 17.27 31.21
CA ARG A 77 -1.38 17.48 32.36
C ARG A 77 -2.15 17.95 33.58
N GLN A 78 -3.13 18.84 33.41
CA GLN A 78 -4.01 19.27 34.50
C GLN A 78 -4.88 18.11 35.02
N ALA A 79 -5.21 17.13 34.16
CA ALA A 79 -5.86 15.88 34.55
C ALA A 79 -4.91 14.86 35.19
N GLY A 80 -3.62 15.19 35.34
CA GLY A 80 -2.61 14.34 35.98
C GLY A 80 -2.02 13.26 35.06
N LEU A 81 -2.23 13.35 33.75
CA LEU A 81 -1.71 12.38 32.78
C LEU A 81 -0.29 12.74 32.33
N ASP A 82 0.58 11.73 32.21
CA ASP A 82 1.87 11.88 31.52
C ASP A 82 1.65 11.80 30.01
N THR A 83 1.34 12.93 29.36
CA THR A 83 1.22 13.04 27.90
C THR A 83 2.48 13.65 27.29
N VAL A 84 2.89 13.13 26.14
CA VAL A 84 3.98 13.69 25.32
C VAL A 84 3.47 14.20 23.98
N ILE A 85 4.06 15.29 23.50
CA ILE A 85 3.85 15.79 22.14
C ILE A 85 4.91 15.18 21.21
N VAL A 86 4.49 14.73 20.04
CA VAL A 86 5.36 14.11 19.04
C VAL A 86 5.31 14.89 17.74
N ALA A 87 6.48 15.19 17.18
CA ALA A 87 6.65 15.85 15.89
C ALA A 87 7.68 15.09 15.00
N ASP A 88 7.74 15.44 13.72
CA ASP A 88 8.65 14.79 12.76
C ASP A 88 10.10 15.23 12.99
N THR A 89 10.33 16.53 13.22
CA THR A 89 11.68 17.10 13.35
C THR A 89 12.01 17.55 14.78
N ASN A 90 13.32 17.63 15.09
CA ASN A 90 13.77 18.17 16.37
C ASN A 90 13.48 19.68 16.50
N ALA A 91 13.45 20.41 15.37
CA ALA A 91 13.15 21.84 15.36
C ALA A 91 11.68 22.09 15.77
N GLU A 92 10.73 21.41 15.12
CA GLU A 92 9.30 21.48 15.48
C GLU A 92 9.06 21.02 16.92
N ALA A 93 9.74 19.94 17.36
CA ALA A 93 9.66 19.50 18.74
C ALA A 93 10.19 20.57 19.72
N GLY A 94 11.28 21.26 19.39
CA GLY A 94 11.81 22.36 20.20
C GLY A 94 10.83 23.53 20.33
N GLU A 95 10.18 23.92 19.23
CA GLU A 95 9.15 24.97 19.20
C GLU A 95 7.91 24.59 20.03
N LEU A 96 7.40 23.36 19.85
CA LEU A 96 6.28 22.84 20.63
C LEU A 96 6.60 22.75 22.12
N ALA A 97 7.83 22.36 22.47
CA ALA A 97 8.28 22.33 23.85
C ALA A 97 8.37 23.75 24.47
N ALA A 98 8.81 24.74 23.72
CA ALA A 98 8.85 26.14 24.16
C ALA A 98 7.45 26.71 24.44
N LEU A 99 6.48 26.40 23.56
CA LEU A 99 5.09 26.78 23.74
C LEU A 99 4.47 26.07 24.96
N ALA A 100 4.75 24.78 25.13
CA ALA A 100 4.32 24.01 26.29
C ALA A 100 4.87 24.59 27.60
N GLN A 101 6.16 24.94 27.61
CA GLN A 101 6.80 25.61 28.74
C GLN A 101 6.16 26.97 29.03
N THR A 102 5.80 27.74 28.00
CA THR A 102 5.13 29.03 28.19
C THR A 102 3.81 28.87 28.94
N LEU A 103 2.97 27.88 28.57
CA LEU A 103 1.75 27.59 29.34
C LEU A 103 2.04 27.17 30.78
N LEU A 104 3.09 26.38 31.02
CA LEU A 104 3.49 26.01 32.38
C LEU A 104 3.95 27.21 33.21
N ARG A 105 4.66 28.15 32.59
CA ARG A 105 5.11 29.39 33.24
C ARG A 105 3.94 30.28 33.60
N ASP A 106 3.01 30.47 32.67
CA ASP A 106 1.81 31.29 32.89
C ASP A 106 0.91 30.68 33.97
N ALA A 107 0.89 29.36 34.08
CA ALA A 107 0.22 28.63 35.16
C ALA A 107 0.99 28.62 36.50
N GLY A 108 2.19 29.19 36.57
CA GLY A 108 3.04 29.21 37.76
C GLY A 108 3.62 27.84 38.15
N LEU A 109 3.61 26.86 37.24
CA LEU A 109 4.11 25.50 37.47
C LEU A 109 5.62 25.39 37.26
N VAL A 110 6.21 26.29 36.47
CA VAL A 110 7.65 26.40 36.27
C VAL A 110 8.09 27.87 36.32
N GLN A 111 9.31 28.11 36.77
CA GLN A 111 9.89 29.45 36.82
C GLN A 111 10.42 29.89 35.45
N ALA A 112 10.80 31.17 35.34
CA ALA A 112 11.46 31.67 34.15
C ALA A 112 12.77 30.91 33.87
N GLY A 113 13.00 30.57 32.61
CA GLY A 113 14.18 29.84 32.18
C GLY A 113 15.46 30.67 32.31
N VAL A 114 16.51 30.07 32.87
CA VAL A 114 17.83 30.70 33.05
C VAL A 114 18.99 29.82 32.57
N VAL A 115 18.70 28.58 32.16
CA VAL A 115 19.70 27.60 31.72
C VAL A 115 19.47 27.25 30.26
N GLU A 116 20.39 27.61 29.38
CA GLU A 116 20.31 27.27 27.96
C GLU A 116 20.55 25.76 27.73
N LEU A 117 19.69 25.18 26.91
CA LEU A 117 19.70 23.79 26.47
C LEU A 117 20.16 23.67 25.01
N MET A 118 20.37 22.44 24.54
CA MET A 118 20.84 22.17 23.17
C MET A 118 19.86 22.55 22.06
N ASP A 119 18.57 22.65 22.39
CA ASP A 119 17.48 23.09 21.51
C ASP A 119 17.26 24.61 21.59
N HIS A 120 18.18 25.35 22.22
CA HIS A 120 18.12 26.79 22.49
C HIS A 120 16.96 27.23 23.41
N ASN A 121 16.21 26.27 23.97
CA ASN A 121 15.23 26.57 25.00
C ASN A 121 15.94 26.86 26.34
N LEU A 122 15.30 27.70 27.16
CA LEU A 122 15.82 28.05 28.48
C LEU A 122 15.07 27.24 29.55
N ALA A 123 15.73 26.30 30.22
CA ALA A 123 15.15 25.59 31.36
C ALA A 123 15.11 26.46 32.63
N GLY A 124 13.99 26.38 33.35
CA GLY A 124 13.75 26.99 34.65
C GLY A 124 13.49 25.94 35.73
N ILE A 125 13.40 26.40 36.98
CA ILE A 125 13.03 25.52 38.11
C ILE A 125 11.62 24.97 37.90
N GLY A 126 11.47 23.66 38.07
CA GLY A 126 10.23 22.92 37.82
C GLY A 126 10.17 22.25 36.44
N ASP A 127 11.02 22.66 35.50
CA ASP A 127 10.99 22.08 34.15
C ASP A 127 11.41 20.62 34.11
N ILE A 128 10.89 19.88 33.12
CA ILE A 128 11.37 18.54 32.79
C ILE A 128 12.30 18.62 31.58
N ILE A 129 13.54 18.19 31.77
CA ILE A 129 14.56 18.08 30.72
C ILE A 129 14.81 16.61 30.37
N GLN A 130 15.18 16.34 29.11
CA GLN A 130 15.61 15.03 28.64
C GLN A 130 17.08 15.10 28.22
N THR A 131 17.88 14.15 28.70
CA THR A 131 19.29 14.02 28.29
C THR A 131 19.41 13.28 26.96
N ARG A 132 20.39 13.63 26.14
CA ARG A 132 20.55 13.17 24.75
C ARG A 132 21.87 12.42 24.51
N ARG A 133 22.69 12.29 25.54
CA ARG A 133 23.99 11.60 25.50
C ARG A 133 24.17 10.79 26.78
N ASN A 134 24.85 9.65 26.68
CA ASN A 134 25.33 8.94 27.87
C ASN A 134 26.59 9.65 28.38
N ASP A 135 26.69 9.86 29.69
CA ASP A 135 27.93 10.35 30.32
C ASP A 135 28.27 9.45 31.51
N ALA A 136 29.46 8.86 31.48
CA ALA A 136 29.89 7.89 32.49
C ALA A 136 30.29 8.54 33.81
N ASP A 137 30.58 9.84 33.79
CA ASP A 137 31.04 10.62 34.94
C ASP A 137 29.85 11.28 35.68
N LEU A 138 28.70 11.41 35.01
CA LEU A 138 27.46 11.85 35.64
C LEU A 138 26.76 10.68 36.32
N ILE A 139 26.97 10.56 37.63
CA ILE A 139 26.37 9.52 38.48
C ILE A 139 25.32 10.15 39.38
N ALA A 140 24.08 9.66 39.30
CA ALA A 140 23.00 10.10 40.17
C ALA A 140 23.16 9.54 41.59
N SER A 141 22.44 10.10 42.56
CA SER A 141 22.51 9.71 43.97
C SER A 141 22.13 8.25 44.26
N ASP A 142 21.49 7.55 43.32
CA ASP A 142 21.22 6.11 43.38
C ASP A 142 22.33 5.24 42.77
N GLY A 143 23.47 5.83 42.42
CA GLY A 143 24.63 5.14 41.84
C GLY A 143 24.49 4.82 40.34
N ARG A 144 23.35 5.15 39.71
CA ARG A 144 23.15 4.93 38.27
C ARG A 144 23.73 6.10 37.48
N ARG A 145 24.38 5.76 36.37
CA ARG A 145 24.86 6.75 35.40
C ARG A 145 23.69 7.40 34.67
N VAL A 146 23.88 8.65 34.26
CA VAL A 146 22.95 9.35 33.37
C VAL A 146 22.96 8.66 32.01
N ALA A 147 21.79 8.23 31.56
CA ALA A 147 21.60 7.60 30.26
C ALA A 147 20.83 8.52 29.30
N ASN A 148 21.14 8.40 28.01
CA ASN A 148 20.39 9.02 26.93
C ASN A 148 18.90 8.67 27.07
N ARG A 149 18.06 9.70 26.92
CA ARG A 149 16.60 9.71 27.09
C ARG A 149 16.10 9.70 28.53
N ASP A 150 16.97 9.71 29.54
CA ASP A 150 16.54 9.95 30.93
C ASP A 150 15.91 11.33 31.05
N THR A 151 14.79 11.40 31.78
CA THR A 151 14.05 12.63 32.07
C THR A 151 14.24 13.08 33.51
N TRP A 152 14.50 14.37 33.68
CA TRP A 152 14.86 14.98 34.96
C TRP A 152 14.07 16.25 35.21
N ARG A 153 13.51 16.41 36.40
CA ARG A 153 12.88 17.63 36.90
C ARG A 153 13.93 18.54 37.51
N VAL A 154 14.04 19.77 37.01
CA VAL A 154 14.93 20.80 37.54
C VAL A 154 14.44 21.24 38.92
N LEU A 155 15.28 21.08 39.94
CA LEU A 155 14.99 21.51 41.32
C LEU A 155 15.61 22.86 41.65
N SER A 156 16.83 23.08 41.16
CA SER A 156 17.55 24.35 41.33
C SER A 156 18.49 24.58 40.15
N ALA A 157 18.75 25.86 39.87
CA ALA A 157 19.72 26.31 38.88
C ALA A 157 20.61 27.38 39.52
N GLY A 158 21.92 27.26 39.31
CA GLY A 158 22.92 28.18 39.83
C GLY A 158 24.13 28.31 38.89
N PRO A 159 25.12 29.15 39.25
CA PRO A 159 26.31 29.37 38.41
C PRO A 159 27.16 28.11 38.23
N ASP A 160 27.12 27.19 39.20
CA ASP A 160 27.92 25.97 39.21
C ASP A 160 27.26 24.80 38.46
N GLY A 161 25.94 24.87 38.20
CA GLY A 161 25.19 23.81 37.55
C GLY A 161 23.71 23.78 37.91
N VAL A 162 23.07 22.66 37.56
CA VAL A 162 21.66 22.39 37.81
C VAL A 162 21.51 21.12 38.62
N ILE A 163 20.75 21.18 39.72
CA ILE A 163 20.33 19.97 40.43
C ILE A 163 18.98 19.53 39.87
N ALA A 164 18.91 18.29 39.40
CA ALA A 164 17.68 17.74 38.85
C ALA A 164 17.37 16.35 39.42
N GLN A 165 16.08 16.07 39.60
CA GLN A 165 15.55 14.80 40.11
C GLN A 165 14.99 13.95 38.98
N ARG A 166 15.23 12.64 38.97
CA ARG A 166 14.67 11.75 37.94
C ARG A 166 13.13 11.71 38.02
N ALA A 167 12.45 11.89 36.89
CA ALA A 167 10.99 12.06 36.89
C ALA A 167 10.20 10.74 37.02
N ASN A 168 10.67 9.64 36.42
CA ASN A 168 9.83 8.48 36.11
C ASN A 168 10.30 7.13 36.71
N SER A 169 11.19 7.11 37.71
CA SER A 169 11.64 5.83 38.30
C SER A 169 12.24 5.87 39.70
N SER A 170 12.93 6.94 40.08
CA SER A 170 13.49 7.11 41.41
C SER A 170 13.51 8.59 41.79
N ALA A 171 13.49 8.89 43.09
CA ALA A 171 13.72 10.26 43.58
C ALA A 171 15.21 10.68 43.50
N ALA A 172 16.01 9.96 42.70
CA ALA A 172 17.45 10.18 42.59
C ALA A 172 17.73 11.54 41.96
N THR A 173 18.77 12.19 42.47
CA THR A 173 19.20 13.52 42.08
C THR A 173 20.57 13.45 41.43
N VAL A 174 20.81 14.33 40.47
CA VAL A 174 22.12 14.50 39.83
C VAL A 174 22.39 15.99 39.66
N GLU A 175 23.66 16.36 39.75
CA GLU A 175 24.12 17.71 39.46
C GLU A 175 24.69 17.75 38.04
N PHE A 176 24.05 18.53 37.18
CA PHE A 176 24.42 18.70 35.79
C PHE A 176 25.30 19.94 35.60
N PRO A 177 26.50 19.80 35.01
CA PRO A 177 27.26 20.94 34.52
C PRO A 177 26.47 21.69 33.43
N LEU A 178 26.49 23.02 33.45
CA LEU A 178 25.80 23.84 32.45
C LEU A 178 26.23 23.48 31.02
N ARG A 179 27.53 23.21 30.81
CA ARG A 179 28.07 22.77 29.51
C ARG A 179 27.41 21.50 28.98
N TYR A 180 27.05 20.57 29.86
CA TYR A 180 26.44 19.32 29.48
C TYR A 180 25.00 19.57 29.00
N LEU A 181 24.25 20.39 29.75
CA LEU A 181 22.88 20.74 29.39
C LEU A 181 22.80 21.49 28.06
N ALA A 182 23.69 22.46 27.85
CA ALA A 182 23.74 23.26 26.63
C ALA A 182 24.05 22.45 25.35
N HIS A 183 24.66 21.27 25.45
CA HIS A 183 25.00 20.44 24.29
C HIS A 183 24.19 19.14 24.19
N HIS A 184 23.69 18.64 25.32
CA HIS A 184 23.23 17.27 25.47
C HIS A 184 21.94 17.14 26.28
N ALA A 185 21.19 18.21 26.50
CA ALA A 185 19.85 18.15 27.06
C ALA A 185 18.89 19.10 26.35
N GLN A 186 17.61 18.74 26.31
CA GLN A 186 16.51 19.50 25.70
C GLN A 186 15.28 19.46 26.61
N LEU A 187 14.27 20.30 26.38
CA LEU A 187 12.99 20.18 27.08
C LEU A 187 12.31 18.84 26.75
N ALA A 188 11.62 18.24 27.73
CA ALA A 188 11.03 16.91 27.60
C ALA A 188 9.51 16.90 27.32
N TYR A 189 8.93 18.05 26.98
CA TYR A 189 7.48 18.21 26.72
C TYR A 189 7.09 17.74 25.32
N ALA A 190 7.98 17.92 24.35
CA ALA A 190 7.82 17.46 22.99
C ALA A 190 9.11 16.77 22.51
N GLY A 191 8.98 15.86 21.55
CA GLY A 191 10.13 15.15 20.99
C GLY A 191 9.81 14.46 19.67
N THR A 192 10.84 13.99 18.98
CA THR A 192 10.66 13.16 17.80
C THR A 192 10.23 11.74 18.17
N ILE A 193 9.63 11.03 17.21
CA ILE A 193 9.25 9.60 17.31
C ILE A 193 10.37 8.72 17.88
N HIS A 194 11.61 8.99 17.51
CA HIS A 194 12.80 8.28 18.02
C HIS A 194 13.15 8.68 19.46
N ALA A 195 12.92 9.92 19.87
CA ALA A 195 13.25 10.43 21.21
C ALA A 195 12.33 9.88 22.31
N VAL A 196 11.08 9.57 21.96
CA VAL A 196 10.06 9.03 22.89
C VAL A 196 10.04 7.49 22.93
N GLN A 197 10.84 6.81 22.12
CA GLN A 197 10.89 5.35 22.06
C GLN A 197 11.50 4.76 23.35
N GLY A 198 10.72 3.89 24.01
CA GLY A 198 11.09 3.22 25.26
C GLY A 198 10.44 3.81 26.52
N ARG A 199 9.69 4.92 26.39
CA ARG A 199 8.89 5.50 27.47
C ARG A 199 7.46 4.99 27.40
N THR A 200 6.92 4.57 28.54
CA THR A 200 5.47 4.36 28.68
C THR A 200 4.88 5.68 29.15
N VAL A 201 3.98 6.24 28.35
CA VAL A 201 3.28 7.50 28.62
C VAL A 201 1.77 7.21 28.64
N ASP A 202 1.02 8.00 29.38
CA ASP A 202 -0.42 7.89 29.50
C ASP A 202 -1.10 8.31 28.20
N GLY A 203 -0.64 9.42 27.61
CA GLY A 203 -1.15 9.96 26.35
C GLY A 203 -0.06 10.26 25.32
N CYS A 204 -0.45 10.30 24.05
CA CYS A 204 0.38 10.79 22.96
C CYS A 204 -0.43 11.74 22.07
N ARG A 205 0.17 12.90 21.76
CA ARG A 205 -0.38 13.88 20.83
C ARG A 205 0.61 14.06 19.68
N ALA A 206 0.27 13.54 18.51
CA ALA A 206 1.16 13.52 17.35
C ALA A 206 0.77 14.60 16.35
N LEU A 207 1.71 15.45 15.98
CA LEU A 207 1.57 16.38 14.85
C LEU A 207 1.82 15.61 13.55
N ILE A 208 0.85 15.61 12.64
CA ILE A 208 0.91 14.94 11.35
C ILE A 208 0.95 16.02 10.26
N THR A 209 2.10 16.13 9.62
CA THR A 209 2.42 17.11 8.57
C THR A 209 2.32 16.46 7.19
N PRO A 210 2.37 17.24 6.09
CA PRO A 210 2.46 16.69 4.73
C PRO A 210 3.71 15.81 4.48
N THR A 211 4.72 15.86 5.36
CA THR A 211 5.93 15.04 5.26
C THR A 211 5.90 13.79 6.15
N THR A 212 4.89 13.65 7.04
CA THR A 212 4.79 12.49 7.93
C THR A 212 4.49 11.20 7.15
N GLY A 213 5.27 10.15 7.43
CA GLY A 213 5.09 8.82 6.85
C GLY A 213 4.34 7.82 7.74
N ALA A 214 4.12 6.62 7.21
CA ALA A 214 3.33 5.57 7.84
C ALA A 214 3.96 5.04 9.13
N SER A 215 5.29 4.89 9.19
CA SER A 215 5.99 4.43 10.39
C SER A 215 5.92 5.48 11.50
N ALA A 216 6.12 6.74 11.13
CA ALA A 216 6.00 7.88 12.02
C ALA A 216 4.59 7.97 12.63
N LEU A 217 3.56 7.91 11.78
CA LEU A 217 2.16 7.89 12.19
C LEU A 217 1.84 6.71 13.10
N TYR A 218 2.22 5.49 12.71
CA TYR A 218 1.99 4.29 13.53
C TYR A 218 2.58 4.45 14.92
N VAL A 219 3.79 4.99 15.03
CA VAL A 219 4.37 5.26 16.34
C VAL A 219 3.57 6.29 17.12
N GLY A 220 3.25 7.44 16.52
CA GLY A 220 2.43 8.47 17.17
C GLY A 220 1.11 7.91 17.71
N MET A 221 0.50 6.97 16.98
CA MET A 221 -0.77 6.35 17.33
C MET A 221 -0.67 5.15 18.28
N THR A 222 0.53 4.78 18.72
CA THR A 222 0.77 3.60 19.58
C THR A 222 1.67 3.88 20.78
N ARG A 223 1.95 5.14 21.12
CA ARG A 223 2.83 5.51 22.25
C ARG A 223 2.10 5.70 23.57
N GLY A 224 0.91 6.28 23.56
CA GLY A 224 0.04 6.46 24.73
C GLY A 224 -0.66 5.17 25.15
N ARG A 225 -0.80 4.96 26.47
CA ARG A 225 -1.54 3.83 27.06
C ARG A 225 -3.05 4.04 26.99
N HIS A 226 -3.49 5.27 27.20
CA HIS A 226 -4.89 5.67 27.35
C HIS A 226 -5.42 6.42 26.14
N THR A 227 -4.59 7.29 25.55
CA THR A 227 -5.01 8.15 24.45
C THR A 227 -3.89 8.34 23.43
N ASN A 228 -4.25 8.28 22.16
CA ASN A 228 -3.37 8.63 21.05
C ASN A 228 -4.17 9.49 20.07
N THR A 229 -3.77 10.74 19.85
CA THR A 229 -4.49 11.69 19.01
C THR A 229 -3.56 12.30 17.97
N ALA A 230 -3.99 12.29 16.72
CA ALA A 230 -3.31 12.89 15.58
C ALA A 230 -3.87 14.28 15.26
N TYR A 231 -2.98 15.26 15.12
CA TYR A 231 -3.27 16.61 14.66
C TYR A 231 -2.81 16.73 13.22
N CYS A 232 -3.75 16.57 12.29
CA CYS A 232 -3.44 16.48 10.86
C CYS A 232 -3.50 17.86 10.20
N HIS A 233 -2.38 18.27 9.60
CA HIS A 233 -2.36 19.42 8.70
C HIS A 233 -3.31 19.17 7.55
N THR A 234 -4.28 20.05 7.43
CA THR A 234 -5.29 20.06 6.37
C THR A 234 -4.80 20.88 5.17
N ASP A 235 -3.77 21.70 5.33
CA ASP A 235 -3.13 22.52 4.31
C ASP A 235 -1.72 22.00 3.93
N GLY A 236 -1.18 22.51 2.81
CA GLY A 236 0.20 22.23 2.40
C GLY A 236 0.47 20.86 1.77
N HIS A 237 -0.56 20.12 1.34
CA HIS A 237 -0.39 18.89 0.56
C HIS A 237 -0.32 19.17 -0.95
N ASP A 238 0.73 18.68 -1.61
CA ASP A 238 0.89 18.77 -3.07
C ASP A 238 -0.06 17.79 -3.78
N HIS A 239 -1.15 18.30 -4.37
CA HIS A 239 -2.00 17.52 -5.27
C HIS A 239 -1.70 17.91 -6.73
N HIS A 240 -1.17 16.95 -7.50
CA HIS A 240 -0.76 17.14 -8.89
C HIS A 240 -1.87 17.49 -9.89
N GLU A 241 -3.15 17.57 -9.48
CA GLU A 241 -4.24 17.88 -10.41
C GLU A 241 -5.01 19.17 -10.13
N HIS A 242 -5.17 19.68 -8.90
CA HIS A 242 -5.88 20.94 -8.67
C HIS A 242 -5.43 21.70 -7.40
N GLY A 243 -4.38 22.52 -7.52
CA GLY A 243 -4.03 23.58 -6.55
C GLY A 243 -3.66 23.11 -5.13
N THR A 244 -3.30 24.07 -4.27
CA THR A 244 -3.04 23.85 -2.83
C THR A 244 -4.33 23.38 -2.15
N GLY A 245 -4.56 22.07 -2.15
CA GLY A 245 -5.81 21.44 -1.73
C GLY A 245 -5.90 21.37 -0.21
N HIS A 246 -6.95 21.94 0.35
CA HIS A 246 -7.35 21.67 1.73
C HIS A 246 -7.88 20.23 1.81
N LEU A 247 -7.21 19.36 2.56
CA LEU A 247 -7.66 18.00 2.84
C LEU A 247 -8.57 17.99 4.06
N ASP A 248 -9.60 17.13 4.02
CA ASP A 248 -10.28 16.73 5.24
C ASP A 248 -9.29 16.03 6.20
N PRO A 249 -9.41 16.16 7.54
CA PRO A 249 -8.45 15.59 8.47
C PRO A 249 -8.28 14.07 8.33
N THR A 250 -9.36 13.35 8.01
CA THR A 250 -9.29 11.90 7.76
C THR A 250 -8.48 11.61 6.50
N ALA A 251 -8.65 12.42 5.45
CA ALA A 251 -7.87 12.29 4.22
C ALA A 251 -6.38 12.62 4.45
N ALA A 252 -6.07 13.63 5.27
CA ALA A 252 -4.69 13.95 5.65
C ALA A 252 -4.04 12.82 6.46
N PHE A 253 -4.78 12.20 7.40
CA PHE A 253 -4.34 11.01 8.12
C PHE A 253 -4.07 9.84 7.17
N GLN A 254 -4.98 9.57 6.24
CA GLN A 254 -4.81 8.53 5.21
C GLN A 254 -3.63 8.81 4.28
N ALA A 255 -3.37 10.08 3.94
CA ALA A 255 -2.22 10.46 3.14
C ALA A 255 -0.91 10.11 3.87
N ALA A 256 -0.82 10.37 5.17
CA ALA A 256 0.32 9.93 5.99
C ALA A 256 0.44 8.39 6.06
N MET A 257 -0.69 7.66 6.13
CA MET A 257 -0.67 6.18 6.08
C MET A 257 -0.11 5.62 4.76
N ARG A 258 -0.33 6.31 3.63
CA ARG A 258 0.13 5.87 2.31
C ARG A 258 1.59 6.23 2.01
N ARG A 259 2.16 7.18 2.75
CA ARG A 259 3.57 7.59 2.59
C ARG A 259 4.48 6.53 3.21
N ASP A 260 5.11 5.73 2.37
CA ASP A 260 6.10 4.75 2.84
C ASP A 260 7.41 5.45 3.20
N ASP A 261 7.70 5.54 4.49
CA ASP A 261 8.91 6.11 5.09
C ASP A 261 9.85 5.02 5.62
N ARG A 262 9.58 3.75 5.30
CA ARG A 262 10.43 2.64 5.73
C ARG A 262 11.75 2.75 4.96
N GLU A 263 12.85 2.89 5.69
CA GLU A 263 14.17 2.57 5.13
C GLU A 263 14.15 1.09 4.73
N HIS A 264 13.89 0.83 3.45
CA HIS A 264 14.01 -0.49 2.87
C HIS A 264 15.49 -0.84 2.88
N SER A 265 15.82 -1.96 3.52
CA SER A 265 17.16 -2.53 3.37
C SER A 265 17.44 -2.67 1.87
N ALA A 266 18.69 -2.52 1.43
CA ALA A 266 19.04 -2.73 0.02
C ALA A 266 18.56 -4.10 -0.50
N ARG A 267 18.33 -5.08 0.40
CA ARG A 267 17.74 -6.39 0.10
C ARG A 267 16.23 -6.36 -0.05
N SER A 268 15.49 -5.59 0.75
CA SER A 268 14.04 -5.41 0.60
C SER A 268 13.72 -4.64 -0.67
N THR A 269 14.44 -3.53 -0.94
CA THR A 269 14.31 -2.81 -2.21
C THR A 269 14.66 -3.71 -3.40
N LEU A 270 15.73 -4.51 -3.30
CA LEU A 270 16.07 -5.48 -4.33
C LEU A 270 14.98 -6.56 -4.46
N ARG A 271 14.39 -7.04 -3.37
CA ARG A 271 13.33 -8.06 -3.42
C ARG A 271 12.04 -7.53 -4.00
N ASP A 272 11.63 -6.31 -3.64
CA ASP A 272 10.44 -5.66 -4.19
C ASP A 272 10.64 -5.28 -5.66
N THR A 273 11.84 -4.81 -6.01
CA THR A 273 12.23 -4.56 -7.40
C THR A 273 12.26 -5.86 -8.20
N LEU A 274 12.89 -6.92 -7.68
CA LEU A 274 12.91 -8.24 -8.33
C LEU A 274 11.52 -8.86 -8.42
N ASN A 275 10.66 -8.70 -7.40
CA ASN A 275 9.28 -9.16 -7.43
C ASN A 275 8.47 -8.40 -8.48
N LYS A 276 8.68 -7.08 -8.59
CA LYS A 276 8.04 -6.25 -9.62
C LYS A 276 8.55 -6.59 -11.02
N GLU A 277 9.85 -6.79 -11.19
CA GLU A 277 10.48 -7.20 -12.46
C GLU A 277 10.09 -8.62 -12.86
N SER A 278 9.89 -9.53 -11.91
CA SER A 278 9.46 -10.91 -12.15
C SER A 278 7.95 -11.12 -12.09
N SER A 279 7.15 -10.07 -11.87
CA SER A 279 5.70 -10.19 -11.89
C SER A 279 5.19 -10.58 -13.28
N ILE A 280 4.13 -11.39 -13.33
CA ILE A 280 3.52 -11.82 -14.58
C ILE A 280 3.06 -10.61 -15.39
N ALA A 281 2.54 -9.55 -14.75
CA ALA A 281 2.18 -8.31 -15.42
C ALA A 281 3.37 -7.68 -16.19
N THR A 282 4.52 -7.51 -15.54
CA THR A 282 5.73 -6.96 -16.16
C THR A 282 6.26 -7.87 -17.26
N LEU A 283 6.36 -9.17 -17.00
CA LEU A 283 6.85 -10.15 -17.97
C LEU A 283 5.93 -10.26 -19.19
N GLN A 284 4.59 -10.18 -19.03
CA GLN A 284 3.64 -10.16 -20.14
C GLN A 284 3.79 -8.90 -21.00
N MET A 285 4.06 -7.74 -20.39
CA MET A 285 4.33 -6.50 -21.12
C MET A 285 5.60 -6.63 -21.98
N GLN A 286 6.68 -7.15 -21.39
CA GLN A 286 7.93 -7.40 -22.11
C GLN A 286 7.76 -8.44 -23.22
N LEU A 287 6.99 -9.50 -22.96
CA LEU A 287 6.69 -10.56 -23.93
C LEU A 287 5.94 -9.99 -25.13
N ALA A 288 4.90 -9.19 -24.89
CA ALA A 288 4.09 -8.59 -25.95
C ALA A 288 4.95 -7.67 -26.83
N GLU A 289 5.79 -6.84 -26.23
CA GLU A 289 6.67 -5.94 -26.98
C GLU A 289 7.74 -6.69 -27.77
N THR A 290 8.41 -7.66 -27.15
CA THR A 290 9.43 -8.47 -27.82
C THR A 290 8.83 -9.28 -28.97
N ALA A 291 7.61 -9.82 -28.80
CA ALA A 291 6.89 -10.52 -29.85
C ALA A 291 6.55 -9.60 -31.03
N ARG A 292 6.15 -8.35 -30.79
CA ARG A 292 5.94 -7.36 -31.88
C ARG A 292 7.23 -7.06 -32.64
N LEU A 293 8.35 -6.91 -31.94
CA LEU A 293 9.65 -6.66 -32.58
C LEU A 293 10.08 -7.86 -33.44
N ALA A 294 9.97 -9.08 -32.92
CA ALA A 294 10.27 -10.32 -33.66
C ALA A 294 9.37 -10.48 -34.89
N ALA A 295 8.08 -10.21 -34.74
CA ALA A 295 7.11 -10.22 -35.83
C ALA A 295 7.44 -9.16 -36.88
N SER A 296 7.82 -7.95 -36.47
CA SER A 296 8.21 -6.86 -37.38
C SER A 296 9.45 -7.25 -38.19
N GLU A 297 10.50 -7.77 -37.57
CA GLU A 297 11.71 -8.22 -38.25
C GLU A 297 11.39 -9.32 -39.27
N THR A 298 10.62 -10.31 -38.85
CA THR A 298 10.23 -11.43 -39.71
C THR A 298 9.36 -10.98 -40.87
N TRP A 299 8.38 -10.12 -40.63
CA TRP A 299 7.54 -9.55 -41.68
C TRP A 299 8.38 -8.79 -42.71
N HIS A 300 9.30 -7.92 -42.27
CA HIS A 300 10.15 -7.15 -43.18
C HIS A 300 11.03 -8.08 -44.04
N SER A 301 11.69 -9.07 -43.41
CA SER A 301 12.53 -10.03 -44.12
C SER A 301 11.71 -10.85 -45.13
N TRP A 302 10.59 -11.41 -44.71
CA TRP A 302 9.72 -12.23 -45.54
C TRP A 302 9.12 -11.42 -46.69
N ALA A 303 8.58 -10.23 -46.41
CA ALA A 303 7.93 -9.39 -47.40
C ALA A 303 8.90 -8.98 -48.52
N ASN A 304 10.15 -8.63 -48.17
CA ASN A 304 11.18 -8.27 -49.15
C ASN A 304 11.59 -9.42 -50.07
N HIS A 305 11.53 -10.67 -49.60
CA HIS A 305 11.90 -11.84 -50.41
C HIS A 305 10.74 -12.42 -51.22
N HIS A 306 9.49 -12.28 -50.74
CA HIS A 306 8.34 -12.98 -51.29
C HIS A 306 7.32 -12.08 -52.00
N LEU A 307 7.30 -10.77 -51.73
CA LEU A 307 6.37 -9.84 -52.37
C LEU A 307 7.02 -9.06 -53.51
N LYS A 308 6.22 -8.76 -54.55
CA LYS A 308 6.64 -7.90 -55.66
C LYS A 308 6.69 -6.43 -55.19
N PRO A 309 7.52 -5.57 -55.82
CA PRO A 309 7.67 -4.16 -55.41
C PRO A 309 6.36 -3.38 -55.31
N HIS A 310 5.40 -3.62 -56.21
CA HIS A 310 4.09 -2.96 -56.16
C HIS A 310 3.20 -3.45 -55.01
N GLN A 311 3.35 -4.70 -54.55
CA GLN A 311 2.64 -5.23 -53.39
C GLN A 311 3.20 -4.65 -52.09
N LEU A 312 4.53 -4.55 -51.99
CA LEU A 312 5.22 -3.89 -50.88
C LEU A 312 4.78 -2.42 -50.73
N ALA A 313 4.76 -1.68 -51.84
CA ALA A 313 4.32 -0.28 -51.83
C ALA A 313 2.86 -0.12 -51.39
N ARG A 314 1.98 -1.04 -51.78
CA ARG A 314 0.57 -1.01 -51.36
C ARG A 314 0.40 -1.27 -49.86
N ILE A 315 1.04 -2.28 -49.30
CA ILE A 315 0.96 -2.56 -47.86
C ILE A 315 1.63 -1.45 -47.06
N GLY A 316 2.75 -0.92 -47.54
CA GLY A 316 3.43 0.21 -46.90
C GLY A 316 2.54 1.44 -46.76
N ASN A 317 1.65 1.68 -47.73
CA ASN A 317 0.68 2.78 -47.74
C ASN A 317 -0.67 2.42 -47.07
N ASP A 318 -0.87 1.18 -46.61
CA ASP A 318 -2.10 0.76 -45.96
C ASP A 318 -2.16 1.31 -44.52
N PRO A 319 -3.25 2.00 -44.12
CA PRO A 319 -3.39 2.55 -42.77
C PRO A 319 -3.44 1.46 -41.69
N ASP A 320 -3.87 0.24 -42.02
CA ASP A 320 -4.02 -0.88 -41.10
C ASP A 320 -2.82 -1.83 -41.09
N ARG A 321 -1.69 -1.47 -41.72
CA ARG A 321 -0.48 -2.32 -41.81
C ARG A 321 0.01 -2.85 -40.45
N GLY A 322 -0.21 -2.10 -39.36
CA GLY A 322 0.13 -2.53 -38.00
C GLY A 322 -0.59 -3.81 -37.56
N ARG A 323 -1.79 -4.09 -38.09
CA ARG A 323 -2.54 -5.31 -37.77
C ARG A 323 -1.84 -6.59 -38.21
N ILE A 324 -1.01 -6.53 -39.25
CA ILE A 324 -0.22 -7.68 -39.71
C ILE A 324 0.80 -8.06 -38.64
N ILE A 325 1.48 -7.06 -38.06
CA ILE A 325 2.46 -7.26 -37.00
C ILE A 325 1.78 -7.79 -35.74
N GLU A 326 0.64 -7.23 -35.35
CA GLU A 326 -0.13 -7.73 -34.20
C GLU A 326 -0.59 -9.18 -34.40
N ALA A 327 -1.11 -9.53 -35.58
CA ALA A 327 -1.52 -10.89 -35.89
C ALA A 327 -0.32 -11.86 -35.84
N LEU A 328 0.80 -11.48 -36.44
CA LEU A 328 2.01 -12.29 -36.47
C LEU A 328 2.66 -12.43 -35.09
N ALA A 329 2.60 -11.39 -34.25
CA ALA A 329 3.08 -11.42 -32.86
C ALA A 329 2.39 -12.53 -32.05
N THR A 330 1.13 -12.87 -32.36
CA THR A 330 0.43 -13.98 -31.70
C THR A 330 0.99 -15.37 -32.01
N LEU A 331 1.81 -15.50 -33.05
CA LEU A 331 2.42 -16.76 -33.47
C LEU A 331 3.88 -16.91 -33.02
N VAL A 332 4.51 -15.86 -32.49
CA VAL A 332 5.95 -15.86 -32.16
C VAL A 332 6.27 -16.93 -31.13
N GLY A 333 7.28 -17.75 -31.45
CA GLY A 333 7.71 -18.95 -30.73
C GLY A 333 6.71 -20.13 -30.76
N ARG A 334 5.44 -19.92 -31.10
CA ARG A 334 4.42 -20.98 -31.23
C ARG A 334 4.49 -21.70 -32.58
N ALA A 335 5.03 -21.04 -33.60
CA ALA A 335 5.16 -21.58 -34.95
C ALA A 335 6.38 -20.99 -35.67
N ASP A 336 6.79 -21.65 -36.76
CA ASP A 336 7.74 -21.09 -37.73
C ASP A 336 7.05 -19.92 -38.44
N LEU A 337 7.46 -18.68 -38.13
CA LEU A 337 6.79 -17.48 -38.58
C LEU A 337 6.86 -17.31 -40.11
N GLY A 338 8.01 -17.59 -40.73
CA GLY A 338 8.18 -17.47 -42.17
C GLY A 338 7.32 -18.49 -42.95
N ARG A 339 7.26 -19.73 -42.46
CA ARG A 339 6.38 -20.76 -43.02
C ARG A 339 4.90 -20.44 -42.78
N SER A 340 4.57 -19.94 -41.59
CA SER A 340 3.21 -19.55 -41.23
C SER A 340 2.70 -18.39 -42.08
N LEU A 341 3.53 -17.36 -42.32
CA LEU A 341 3.23 -16.27 -43.25
C LEU A 341 3.03 -16.78 -44.67
N THR A 342 3.94 -17.60 -45.18
CA THR A 342 3.84 -18.17 -46.54
C THR A 342 2.55 -18.97 -46.71
N THR A 343 2.20 -19.78 -45.71
CA THR A 343 0.99 -20.62 -45.74
C THR A 343 -0.29 -19.79 -45.57
N ALA A 344 -0.31 -18.85 -44.61
CA ALA A 344 -1.47 -18.02 -44.32
C ALA A 344 -1.80 -17.10 -45.51
N THR A 345 -0.79 -16.58 -46.20
CA THR A 345 -0.97 -15.62 -47.30
C THR A 345 -1.12 -16.26 -48.69
N ALA A 346 -1.05 -17.59 -48.80
CA ALA A 346 -1.07 -18.30 -50.09
C ALA A 346 -2.31 -17.98 -50.95
N GLU A 347 -3.47 -17.82 -50.29
CA GLU A 347 -4.77 -17.57 -50.95
C GLU A 347 -5.21 -16.09 -50.85
N VAL A 348 -4.34 -15.19 -50.37
CA VAL A 348 -4.69 -13.78 -50.22
C VAL A 348 -4.72 -13.10 -51.60
N ASP A 349 -5.86 -12.51 -51.96
CA ASP A 349 -5.94 -11.63 -53.13
C ASP A 349 -5.29 -10.27 -52.84
N TRP A 350 -4.06 -10.12 -53.31
CA TRP A 350 -3.25 -8.90 -53.21
C TRP A 350 -3.81 -7.69 -53.97
N ARG A 351 -4.93 -7.84 -54.68
CA ARG A 351 -5.57 -6.73 -55.42
C ARG A 351 -6.55 -5.91 -54.58
N HIS A 352 -7.02 -6.42 -53.45
CA HIS A 352 -8.07 -5.78 -52.64
C HIS A 352 -7.60 -4.48 -51.94
N ASP A 353 -8.54 -3.58 -51.65
CA ASP A 353 -8.28 -2.28 -51.02
C ASP A 353 -8.06 -2.34 -49.49
N ASP A 354 -8.36 -3.48 -48.84
CA ASP A 354 -8.25 -3.70 -47.39
C ASP A 354 -7.17 -4.75 -47.10
N LEU A 355 -6.01 -4.57 -47.73
CA LEU A 355 -5.02 -5.62 -47.85
C LEU A 355 -4.45 -6.04 -46.49
N ALA A 356 -4.09 -5.08 -45.64
CA ALA A 356 -3.52 -5.37 -44.33
C ALA A 356 -4.49 -6.12 -43.41
N ARG A 357 -5.78 -5.77 -43.43
CA ARG A 357 -6.82 -6.48 -42.66
C ARG A 357 -7.00 -7.91 -43.13
N ARG A 358 -6.97 -8.15 -44.45
CA ARG A 358 -7.10 -9.49 -45.02
C ARG A 358 -5.89 -10.37 -44.70
N VAL A 359 -4.68 -9.82 -44.79
CA VAL A 359 -3.46 -10.54 -44.40
C VAL A 359 -3.49 -10.87 -42.91
N ALA A 360 -3.82 -9.91 -42.05
CA ALA A 360 -3.96 -10.14 -40.60
C ALA A 360 -5.04 -11.18 -40.29
N GLY A 361 -6.19 -11.11 -40.95
CA GLY A 361 -7.27 -12.09 -40.84
C GLY A 361 -6.82 -13.50 -41.23
N ALA A 362 -6.10 -13.64 -42.35
CA ALA A 362 -5.58 -14.94 -42.78
C ALA A 362 -4.57 -15.54 -41.79
N ILE A 363 -3.76 -14.69 -41.13
CA ILE A 363 -2.85 -15.11 -40.07
C ILE A 363 -3.64 -15.60 -38.83
N TYR A 364 -4.69 -14.87 -38.43
CA TYR A 364 -5.58 -15.31 -37.34
C TYR A 364 -6.31 -16.60 -37.68
N ASP A 365 -6.86 -16.75 -38.89
CA ASP A 365 -7.52 -17.97 -39.33
C ASP A 365 -6.55 -19.17 -39.38
N TYR A 366 -5.29 -18.92 -39.74
CA TYR A 366 -4.25 -19.93 -39.68
C TYR A 366 -3.96 -20.34 -38.23
N ARG A 367 -3.76 -19.38 -37.32
CA ARG A 367 -3.58 -19.63 -35.88
C ARG A 367 -4.72 -20.49 -35.33
N ASP A 368 -5.95 -20.10 -35.64
CA ASP A 368 -7.14 -20.77 -35.11
C ASP A 368 -7.26 -22.21 -35.63
N ARG A 369 -6.93 -22.44 -36.91
CA ARG A 369 -6.85 -23.80 -37.50
C ARG A 369 -5.74 -24.67 -36.93
N GLN A 370 -4.60 -24.09 -36.56
CA GLN A 370 -3.50 -24.82 -35.92
C GLN A 370 -3.79 -25.15 -34.44
N GLY A 371 -4.95 -24.79 -33.90
CA GLY A 371 -5.27 -24.98 -32.50
C GLY A 371 -4.42 -24.10 -31.57
N THR A 372 -3.72 -23.09 -32.10
CA THR A 372 -2.99 -22.09 -31.29
C THR A 372 -3.91 -21.00 -30.72
N ALA A 373 -5.22 -21.08 -31.01
CA ALA A 373 -6.28 -20.22 -30.47
C ALA A 373 -6.67 -20.46 -29.01
N ALA A 374 -6.22 -21.54 -28.38
CA ALA A 374 -6.57 -21.83 -26.99
C ALA A 374 -5.90 -20.81 -26.05
N GLN A 375 -6.55 -19.65 -25.85
CA GLN A 375 -6.60 -19.02 -24.54
C GLN A 375 -7.86 -19.53 -23.84
N PRO A 376 -7.69 -20.50 -22.93
CA PRO A 376 -8.49 -20.48 -21.73
C PRO A 376 -7.57 -20.51 -20.52
N HIS A 377 -7.85 -19.59 -19.59
CA HIS A 377 -7.75 -19.77 -18.14
C HIS A 377 -6.56 -20.61 -17.65
N VAL A 378 -5.48 -19.93 -17.23
CA VAL A 378 -4.45 -20.48 -16.34
C VAL A 378 -3.74 -21.76 -16.85
N LEU A 379 -2.43 -21.65 -17.08
CA LEU A 379 -1.49 -22.78 -17.04
C LEU A 379 -1.87 -24.03 -17.87
N ASP A 380 -1.52 -24.05 -19.15
CA ASP A 380 -1.20 -25.33 -19.83
C ASP A 380 0.33 -25.52 -19.81
N PRO A 381 0.89 -26.22 -18.80
CA PRO A 381 2.32 -26.47 -18.69
C PRO A 381 2.87 -27.46 -19.75
N ASP A 382 2.01 -28.09 -20.55
CA ASP A 382 2.38 -29.22 -21.42
C ASP A 382 2.45 -28.89 -22.91
N ARG A 383 2.28 -27.63 -23.32
CA ARG A 383 2.54 -27.25 -24.72
C ARG A 383 4.04 -27.14 -25.00
N SER A 384 4.57 -28.21 -25.57
CA SER A 384 5.94 -28.28 -26.10
C SER A 384 6.19 -27.19 -27.15
N TRP A 385 6.88 -26.11 -26.74
CA TRP A 385 7.49 -25.16 -27.67
C TRP A 385 8.59 -25.89 -28.46
N ARG A 386 8.69 -25.63 -29.78
CA ARG A 386 9.69 -26.31 -30.62
C ARG A 386 11.10 -25.97 -30.14
N PRO A 387 12.08 -26.90 -30.27
CA PRO A 387 13.48 -26.54 -30.20
C PRO A 387 13.81 -25.51 -31.29
N LEU A 388 14.34 -24.38 -30.85
CA LEU A 388 14.64 -23.15 -31.60
C LEU A 388 15.89 -23.32 -32.48
N VAL A 389 15.89 -24.32 -33.36
CA VAL A 389 16.93 -24.42 -34.39
C VAL A 389 16.68 -23.28 -35.39
N ASP A 390 17.64 -22.35 -35.51
CA ASP A 390 17.63 -21.15 -36.37
C ASP A 390 16.76 -19.95 -35.96
N ALA A 391 16.32 -19.85 -34.70
CA ALA A 391 15.52 -18.71 -34.24
C ALA A 391 16.32 -17.39 -34.13
N SER A 392 15.67 -16.25 -34.31
CA SER A 392 16.29 -14.93 -34.07
C SER A 392 16.58 -14.70 -32.56
N LEU A 393 17.38 -13.67 -32.24
CA LEU A 393 17.60 -13.29 -30.83
C LEU A 393 16.29 -12.92 -30.14
N LEU A 394 15.40 -12.21 -30.84
CA LEU A 394 14.11 -11.80 -30.31
C LEU A 394 13.17 -13.01 -30.12
N GLU A 395 13.17 -13.97 -31.04
CA GLU A 395 12.40 -15.20 -30.89
C GLU A 395 12.85 -16.04 -29.70
N ARG A 396 14.17 -16.16 -29.46
CA ARG A 396 14.71 -16.79 -28.25
C ARG A 396 14.24 -16.06 -26.98
N HIS A 397 14.31 -14.74 -26.98
CA HIS A 397 13.92 -13.96 -25.82
C HIS A 397 12.41 -14.04 -25.52
N VAL A 398 11.56 -14.16 -26.54
CA VAL A 398 10.12 -14.46 -26.35
C VAL A 398 9.93 -15.79 -25.62
N VAL A 399 10.70 -16.83 -25.96
CA VAL A 399 10.62 -18.12 -25.26
C VAL A 399 11.13 -18.02 -23.82
N GLU A 400 12.24 -17.30 -23.57
CA GLU A 400 12.74 -17.05 -22.21
C GLU A 400 11.72 -16.32 -21.33
N LEU A 401 11.06 -15.28 -21.86
CA LEU A 401 10.02 -14.55 -21.14
C LEU A 401 8.79 -15.41 -20.89
N HIS A 402 8.45 -16.30 -21.83
CA HIS A 402 7.37 -17.26 -21.63
C HIS A 402 7.71 -18.25 -20.49
N ASP A 403 8.90 -18.84 -20.51
CA ASP A 403 9.36 -19.76 -19.47
C ASP A 403 9.40 -19.08 -18.09
N ALA A 404 9.83 -17.80 -18.04
CA ALA A 404 9.79 -17.00 -16.82
C ALA A 404 8.36 -16.79 -16.28
N ILE A 405 7.39 -16.54 -17.16
CA ILE A 405 5.97 -16.43 -16.77
C ILE A 405 5.45 -17.77 -16.23
N GLN A 406 5.80 -18.89 -16.87
CA GLN A 406 5.41 -20.22 -16.40
C GLN A 406 6.01 -20.54 -15.03
N GLU A 407 7.29 -20.24 -14.84
CA GLU A 407 7.96 -20.47 -13.56
C GLU A 407 7.37 -19.59 -12.46
N ARG A 408 7.12 -18.31 -12.74
CA ARG A 408 6.42 -17.41 -11.81
C ARG A 408 5.04 -17.94 -11.45
N SER A 409 4.30 -18.44 -12.42
CA SER A 409 2.97 -19.02 -12.19
C SER A 409 3.04 -20.24 -11.28
N ARG A 410 3.97 -21.19 -11.53
CA ARG A 410 4.18 -22.35 -10.65
C ARG A 410 4.56 -21.95 -9.23
N MET A 411 5.45 -20.96 -9.07
CA MET A 411 5.85 -20.46 -7.75
C MET A 411 4.67 -19.86 -6.98
N LEU A 412 3.83 -19.05 -7.64
CA LEU A 412 2.63 -18.46 -7.04
C LEU A 412 1.63 -19.53 -6.63
N SER A 413 1.36 -20.50 -7.52
CA SER A 413 0.45 -21.61 -7.23
C SER A 413 0.94 -22.47 -6.07
N ALA A 414 2.23 -22.83 -6.05
CA ALA A 414 2.83 -23.57 -4.95
C ALA A 414 2.80 -22.81 -3.63
N GLY A 415 3.02 -21.48 -3.67
CA GLY A 415 2.93 -20.62 -2.49
C GLY A 415 1.52 -20.57 -1.91
N ALA A 416 0.50 -20.40 -2.75
CA ALA A 416 -0.90 -20.40 -2.33
C ALA A 416 -1.36 -21.77 -1.81
N ALA A 417 -0.85 -22.87 -2.38
CA ALA A 417 -1.14 -24.21 -1.88
C ALA A 417 -0.48 -24.50 -0.52
N ALA A 418 0.72 -23.96 -0.27
CA ALA A 418 1.50 -24.24 0.93
C ALA A 418 0.96 -23.57 2.21
N ALA A 419 0.30 -22.42 2.08
CA ALA A 419 -0.27 -21.69 3.20
C ALA A 419 -1.52 -20.91 2.77
N LEU A 420 -2.53 -20.85 3.65
CA LEU A 420 -3.77 -20.12 3.39
C LEU A 420 -3.45 -18.63 3.12
N PRO A 421 -3.73 -18.11 1.91
CA PRO A 421 -3.44 -16.73 1.59
C PRO A 421 -4.31 -15.73 2.38
N PRO A 422 -3.80 -14.53 2.73
CA PRO A 422 -4.59 -13.51 3.44
C PRO A 422 -5.86 -13.07 2.72
N TRP A 423 -5.82 -13.05 1.37
CA TRP A 423 -6.96 -12.74 0.51
C TRP A 423 -7.93 -13.90 0.32
N TRP A 424 -7.63 -15.09 0.84
CA TRP A 424 -8.57 -16.19 0.82
C TRP A 424 -9.73 -15.91 1.78
N PRO A 425 -10.99 -16.07 1.35
CA PRO A 425 -12.12 -15.72 2.20
C PRO A 425 -12.14 -16.52 3.51
N THR A 426 -12.35 -15.82 4.63
CA THR A 426 -12.42 -16.44 5.96
C THR A 426 -13.61 -17.38 6.06
N GLY A 427 -13.38 -18.57 6.61
CA GLY A 427 -14.43 -19.59 6.78
C GLY A 427 -14.73 -20.41 5.53
N VAL A 428 -14.04 -20.17 4.41
CA VAL A 428 -14.16 -20.96 3.19
C VAL A 428 -13.08 -22.05 3.16
N PRO A 429 -13.43 -23.33 2.92
CA PRO A 429 -12.46 -24.42 2.80
C PRO A 429 -11.35 -24.08 1.80
N HIS A 430 -10.12 -24.43 2.16
CA HIS A 430 -8.97 -24.12 1.32
C HIS A 430 -8.89 -25.06 0.11
N ASP A 431 -9.32 -24.59 -1.05
CA ASP A 431 -9.11 -25.24 -2.34
C ASP A 431 -7.77 -24.78 -2.92
N VAL A 432 -6.76 -25.66 -2.85
CA VAL A 432 -5.38 -25.34 -3.22
C VAL A 432 -5.20 -25.02 -4.70
N ASP A 433 -5.98 -25.66 -5.57
CA ASP A 433 -5.90 -25.44 -7.03
C ASP A 433 -6.52 -24.09 -7.37
N LEU A 434 -7.70 -23.79 -6.80
CA LEU A 434 -8.34 -22.49 -6.97
C LEU A 434 -7.51 -21.36 -6.34
N ALA A 435 -6.91 -21.57 -5.18
CA ALA A 435 -6.01 -20.59 -4.57
C ALA A 435 -4.80 -20.30 -5.46
N GLY A 436 -4.23 -21.34 -6.07
CA GLY A 436 -3.14 -21.18 -7.04
C GLY A 436 -3.56 -20.37 -8.27
N ASP A 437 -4.73 -20.66 -8.83
CA ASP A 437 -5.25 -19.94 -10.00
C ASP A 437 -5.54 -18.47 -9.70
N ILE A 438 -6.08 -18.18 -8.52
CA ILE A 438 -6.33 -16.81 -8.06
C ILE A 438 -5.01 -16.07 -7.83
N ALA A 439 -4.00 -16.71 -7.25
CA ALA A 439 -2.68 -16.09 -7.05
C ALA A 439 -2.04 -15.66 -8.39
N VAL A 440 -2.13 -16.50 -9.42
CA VAL A 440 -1.66 -16.20 -10.78
C VAL A 440 -2.46 -15.05 -11.40
N TYR A 441 -3.79 -15.05 -11.25
CA TYR A 441 -4.65 -13.96 -11.72
C TYR A 441 -4.29 -12.63 -11.04
N ARG A 442 -4.08 -12.64 -9.72
CA ARG A 442 -3.70 -11.44 -8.95
C ARG A 442 -2.37 -10.86 -9.41
N ASP A 443 -1.34 -11.68 -9.61
CA ASP A 443 -0.03 -11.23 -10.10
C ASP A 443 -0.08 -10.78 -11.58
N THR A 444 -0.97 -11.37 -12.38
CA THR A 444 -1.22 -10.96 -13.78
C THR A 444 -1.84 -9.57 -13.89
N TRP A 445 -2.78 -9.24 -13.00
CA TRP A 445 -3.53 -7.98 -13.05
C TRP A 445 -3.08 -6.95 -12.00
N GLY A 446 -2.02 -7.24 -11.25
CA GLY A 446 -1.43 -6.32 -10.26
C GLY A 446 -2.33 -6.08 -9.04
N LEU A 447 -3.10 -7.08 -8.62
CA LEU A 447 -3.98 -6.97 -7.45
C LEU A 447 -3.18 -7.11 -6.16
N THR A 448 -3.13 -6.03 -5.38
CA THR A 448 -2.43 -5.96 -4.10
C THR A 448 -3.36 -5.96 -2.89
N ASP A 449 -4.67 -5.78 -3.10
CA ASP A 449 -5.65 -5.75 -2.01
C ASP A 449 -5.84 -7.15 -1.41
N GLU A 450 -5.52 -7.30 -0.13
CA GLU A 450 -5.67 -8.55 0.61
C GLU A 450 -7.08 -8.77 1.15
N ALA A 451 -7.99 -7.80 1.04
CA ALA A 451 -9.37 -7.94 1.49
C ALA A 451 -10.27 -8.66 0.47
N ASP A 452 -9.87 -8.69 -0.80
CA ASP A 452 -10.63 -9.32 -1.88
C ASP A 452 -9.72 -10.24 -2.71
N ALA A 453 -10.12 -11.49 -2.86
CA ALA A 453 -9.43 -12.50 -3.68
C ALA A 453 -9.29 -12.08 -5.16
N LEU A 454 -10.35 -11.51 -5.75
CA LEU A 454 -10.46 -11.24 -7.19
C LEU A 454 -10.49 -9.74 -7.54
N GLY A 455 -10.72 -8.89 -6.55
CA GLY A 455 -10.91 -7.45 -6.71
C GLY A 455 -12.19 -7.09 -7.48
N ASP A 456 -12.36 -5.80 -7.72
CA ASP A 456 -13.54 -5.24 -8.39
C ASP A 456 -13.85 -5.93 -9.72
N THR A 457 -15.15 -5.99 -10.04
CA THR A 457 -15.64 -6.51 -11.31
C THR A 457 -15.02 -5.73 -12.47
N PRO A 458 -14.28 -6.40 -13.39
CA PRO A 458 -13.69 -5.72 -14.54
C PRO A 458 -14.76 -5.11 -15.45
N ALA A 459 -14.47 -3.97 -16.08
CA ALA A 459 -15.36 -3.37 -17.08
C ALA A 459 -15.62 -4.31 -18.26
N ASP A 460 -16.79 -4.19 -18.91
CA ASP A 460 -17.19 -5.00 -20.08
C ASP A 460 -16.20 -4.92 -21.26
N THR A 461 -15.43 -3.83 -21.33
CA THR A 461 -14.38 -3.62 -22.34
C THR A 461 -13.10 -4.40 -22.07
N ALA A 462 -12.89 -4.91 -20.85
CA ALA A 462 -11.70 -5.65 -20.42
C ALA A 462 -11.84 -7.16 -20.71
N GLY A 463 -12.13 -7.53 -21.96
CA GLY A 463 -12.61 -8.87 -22.33
C GLY A 463 -11.82 -10.06 -21.75
N ARG A 464 -10.48 -10.03 -21.76
CA ARG A 464 -9.65 -11.10 -21.17
C ARG A 464 -9.79 -11.14 -19.64
N ARG A 465 -9.60 -10.00 -18.97
CA ARG A 465 -9.69 -9.90 -17.51
C ARG A 465 -11.08 -10.29 -17.01
N LEU A 466 -12.12 -9.81 -17.68
CA LEU A 466 -13.51 -10.14 -17.35
C LEU A 466 -13.79 -11.63 -17.50
N SER A 467 -13.30 -12.27 -18.56
CA SER A 467 -13.46 -13.72 -18.77
C SER A 467 -12.75 -14.52 -17.67
N GLU A 468 -11.49 -14.21 -17.37
CA GLU A 468 -10.73 -14.85 -16.29
C GLU A 468 -11.40 -14.64 -14.92
N TRP A 469 -11.78 -13.40 -14.60
CA TRP A 469 -12.49 -13.06 -13.37
C TRP A 469 -13.82 -13.81 -13.25
N THR A 470 -14.60 -13.91 -14.33
CA THR A 470 -15.90 -14.61 -14.33
C THR A 470 -15.75 -16.10 -14.04
N VAL A 471 -14.73 -16.74 -14.61
CA VAL A 471 -14.45 -18.16 -14.35
C VAL A 471 -14.01 -18.40 -12.91
N LEU A 472 -13.07 -17.60 -12.41
CA LEU A 472 -12.56 -17.75 -11.04
C LEU A 472 -13.63 -17.42 -9.99
N ARG A 473 -14.43 -16.37 -10.23
CA ARG A 473 -15.57 -16.00 -9.39
C ARG A 473 -16.55 -17.14 -9.25
N ARG A 474 -16.95 -17.76 -10.36
CA ARG A 474 -17.88 -18.88 -10.34
C ARG A 474 -17.34 -20.05 -9.52
N ARG A 475 -16.08 -20.45 -9.73
CA ARG A 475 -15.43 -21.52 -8.96
C ARG A 475 -15.35 -21.19 -7.47
N LEU A 476 -15.03 -19.94 -7.12
CA LEU A 476 -15.00 -19.49 -5.73
C LEU A 476 -16.38 -19.57 -5.07
N MET A 477 -17.44 -19.12 -5.77
CA MET A 477 -18.81 -19.23 -5.28
C MET A 477 -19.26 -20.68 -5.14
N GLU A 478 -18.85 -21.58 -6.03
CA GLU A 478 -19.14 -23.02 -5.90
C GLU A 478 -18.54 -23.59 -4.60
N VAL A 479 -17.29 -23.26 -4.25
CA VAL A 479 -16.66 -23.70 -2.99
C VAL A 479 -17.38 -23.12 -1.77
N VAL A 480 -17.76 -21.84 -1.83
CA VAL A 480 -18.55 -21.18 -0.78
C VAL A 480 -19.89 -21.87 -0.57
N ASP A 481 -20.64 -22.12 -1.65
CA ASP A 481 -21.97 -22.73 -1.58
C ASP A 481 -21.93 -24.17 -1.07
N HIS A 482 -20.91 -24.96 -1.45
CA HIS A 482 -20.72 -26.31 -0.90
C HIS A 482 -20.40 -26.29 0.59
N SER A 483 -19.56 -25.34 1.04
CA SER A 483 -19.26 -25.16 2.46
C SER A 483 -20.49 -24.78 3.29
N LEU A 484 -21.44 -24.05 2.70
CA LEU A 484 -22.68 -23.65 3.36
C LEU A 484 -23.71 -24.79 3.45
N ALA A 485 -23.60 -25.81 2.59
CA ALA A 485 -24.49 -26.96 2.57
C ALA A 485 -24.12 -28.02 3.63
N ASP A 486 -22.84 -28.10 4.00
CA ASP A 486 -22.32 -29.10 4.94
C ASP A 486 -22.45 -28.70 6.43
N ASP A 487 -22.67 -27.42 6.75
CA ASP A 487 -22.63 -26.90 8.13
C ASP A 487 -24.02 -26.45 8.65
N HIS A 488 -24.68 -27.32 9.44
CA HIS A 488 -25.84 -26.90 10.23
C HIS A 488 -25.39 -26.07 11.45
N ALA A 489 -25.58 -24.74 11.32
CA ALA A 489 -25.68 -23.74 12.39
C ALA A 489 -24.38 -23.28 13.08
N LEU A 490 -23.81 -22.16 12.61
CA LEU A 490 -23.43 -20.95 13.37
C LEU A 490 -22.54 -20.01 12.52
N ASN A 491 -23.14 -19.22 11.60
CA ASN A 491 -22.70 -17.85 11.22
C ASN A 491 -23.43 -17.29 9.99
N PHE A 492 -24.76 -17.41 9.98
CA PHE A 492 -25.60 -16.89 8.89
C PHE A 492 -25.53 -15.36 8.73
N ALA A 493 -25.16 -14.60 9.76
CA ALA A 493 -25.13 -13.13 9.70
C ALA A 493 -23.80 -12.54 9.19
N GLU A 494 -22.66 -13.16 9.52
CA GLU A 494 -21.32 -12.70 9.11
C GLU A 494 -21.02 -13.06 7.65
N ALA A 495 -21.36 -14.28 7.21
CA ALA A 495 -21.19 -14.68 5.81
C ALA A 495 -22.05 -13.84 4.85
N LEU A 496 -23.28 -13.49 5.26
CA LEU A 496 -24.17 -12.64 4.47
C LEU A 496 -23.80 -11.16 4.51
N SER A 497 -23.15 -10.62 5.56
CA SER A 497 -22.68 -9.23 5.54
C SER A 497 -21.50 -9.05 4.58
N THR A 498 -20.61 -10.04 4.51
CA THR A 498 -19.47 -10.04 3.57
C THR A 498 -19.95 -10.18 2.12
N LEU A 499 -20.97 -11.01 1.87
CA LEU A 499 -21.57 -11.20 0.53
C LEU A 499 -22.56 -10.10 0.09
N ARG A 500 -23.20 -9.37 1.02
CA ARG A 500 -24.12 -8.26 0.68
C ARG A 500 -23.38 -6.99 0.25
N THR A 501 -22.23 -6.71 0.86
CA THR A 501 -21.32 -5.63 0.41
C THR A 501 -20.78 -5.92 -1.00
N TRP A 502 -20.75 -7.19 -1.40
CA TRP A 502 -20.30 -7.65 -2.72
C TRP A 502 -21.41 -7.66 -3.80
N ASN A 503 -22.69 -7.54 -3.43
CA ASN A 503 -23.83 -7.56 -4.36
C ASN A 503 -24.48 -6.17 -4.60
N SER A 504 -24.12 -5.14 -3.83
CA SER A 504 -24.70 -3.80 -3.96
C SER A 504 -24.38 -3.08 -5.27
N GLU A 505 -23.37 -3.52 -6.03
CA GLU A 505 -23.05 -2.96 -7.36
C GLU A 505 -24.02 -3.41 -8.46
N ARG A 506 -24.79 -4.49 -8.22
CA ARG A 506 -25.75 -5.01 -9.21
C ARG A 506 -27.05 -4.19 -9.28
N ALA A 507 -27.41 -3.47 -8.22
CA ALA A 507 -28.64 -2.67 -8.18
C ALA A 507 -28.47 -1.27 -8.80
N ALA A 508 -27.25 -0.73 -8.85
CA ALA A 508 -26.98 0.60 -9.39
C ALA A 508 -26.86 0.64 -10.93
N SER A 509 -26.38 -0.45 -11.55
CA SER A 509 -26.19 -0.51 -13.01
C SER A 509 -27.47 -0.89 -13.78
N ALA A 510 -28.42 -1.59 -13.15
CA ALA A 510 -29.73 -1.89 -13.75
C ALA A 510 -30.68 -0.67 -13.82
N ALA A 511 -30.33 0.46 -13.19
CA ALA A 511 -31.14 1.67 -13.16
C ALA A 511 -30.79 2.68 -14.27
N VAL A 512 -29.73 2.44 -15.07
CA VAL A 512 -29.29 3.34 -16.14
C VAL A 512 -29.15 2.57 -17.46
N GLY A 513 -30.27 2.30 -18.13
CA GLY A 513 -30.25 1.57 -19.40
C GLY A 513 -31.62 1.32 -20.07
N HIS A 514 -32.21 2.39 -20.61
CA HIS A 514 -33.25 2.44 -21.67
C HIS A 514 -34.65 1.79 -21.46
N ARG A 515 -35.66 2.67 -21.30
CA ARG A 515 -37.06 2.42 -21.71
C ARG A 515 -37.16 2.54 -23.25
N PRO A 516 -37.79 1.58 -23.96
CA PRO A 516 -38.19 1.79 -25.36
C PRO A 516 -39.46 2.64 -25.44
N PRO A 517 -39.70 3.39 -26.53
CA PRO A 517 -40.90 4.19 -26.69
C PRO A 517 -42.05 3.28 -27.17
N GLN A 518 -43.11 3.13 -26.38
CA GLN A 518 -44.37 2.56 -26.84
C GLN A 518 -45.52 3.53 -26.59
N MET A 519 -46.17 3.85 -27.72
CA MET A 519 -47.44 4.50 -27.94
C MET A 519 -48.45 4.40 -26.78
N GLU A 520 -48.88 5.55 -26.27
CA GLU A 520 -50.17 5.69 -25.58
C GLU A 520 -51.24 6.10 -26.59
N HIS A 521 -52.19 5.20 -26.84
CA HIS A 521 -53.53 5.52 -27.32
C HIS A 521 -54.51 4.94 -26.29
N ASP A 522 -55.34 5.82 -25.75
CA ASP A 522 -56.66 5.60 -25.16
C ASP A 522 -56.90 4.40 -24.23
N LEU A 523 -57.27 4.70 -22.97
CA LEU A 523 -58.63 4.44 -22.45
C LEU A 523 -58.74 4.90 -20.99
N ALA A 524 -59.17 6.15 -20.82
CA ALA A 524 -59.89 6.57 -19.63
C ALA A 524 -61.38 6.38 -19.89
N ALA A 525 -62.01 5.38 -19.27
CA ALA A 525 -63.45 5.40 -19.03
C ALA A 525 -63.89 4.37 -17.99
N SER A 526 -64.37 4.89 -16.87
CA SER A 526 -65.50 4.38 -16.10
C SER A 526 -65.30 3.06 -15.35
N TRP A 527 -65.48 3.08 -14.02
CA TRP A 527 -66.64 2.51 -13.34
C TRP A 527 -66.62 2.95 -11.87
N GLY A 528 -67.58 3.78 -11.50
CA GLY A 528 -67.78 4.28 -10.14
C GLY A 528 -69.19 4.84 -9.99
N ALA A 529 -70.13 3.94 -9.69
CA ALA A 529 -71.42 4.10 -9.00
C ALA A 529 -72.27 5.38 -9.21
N GLU A 530 -73.44 5.19 -9.83
CA GLU A 530 -74.69 5.94 -9.61
C GLU A 530 -75.33 5.53 -8.26
N PRO A 531 -76.27 6.31 -7.66
CA PRO A 531 -77.35 7.08 -8.30
C PRO A 531 -77.39 8.60 -8.08
#